data_AF-A0A3G9J8R7-F1
#
_entry.id   AF-A0A3G9J8R7-F1
#
_cell.length_a   1.000
_cell.length_b   1.000
_cell.length_c   1.000
_cell.angle_alpha   90.00
_cell.angle_beta   90.00
_cell.angle_gamma   90.00
#
_symmetry.space_group_name_H-M   'P 1'
#
loop_
_entity.id
_entity.type
_entity.pdbx_description
1 polymer ?
#
loop_
_entity_poly.entity_id
_entity_poly.type
_entity_poly.pdbx_seq_one_letter_code
_entity_poly.pdbx_strand_id
1 'polypeptide(L)'
;MDSLIGTIIFLLPGLLLYFWVQYFGINPVVKHSPAEFTAITVLLWFPVSASAIYALNWLVRINSRHPFSKIVTSNFTEIWTLTNLKNASDNISYLIAFIIASTIISFIIGLVWSKWIHYHIFIWMVNRIRISRDLAPLSKNTSVWDEIFLNNNVQVVEVGRIDKKDGLPIYGCIKNTSRPFEPERHLYIEELRDFDKDFIEKNDIEVEGHLYDIKSGSYVKIFNYEMTIKALNKHWGIEEVLSPRVKKKKKS
;
A
#
# COMPACT_ATOMS: atom_id res chain seq x y z
N MET A 1 -32.27 15.08 1.24
CA MET A 1 -31.66 14.73 -0.07
C MET A 1 -30.42 15.58 -0.32
N ASP A 2 -30.52 16.90 -0.09
CA ASP A 2 -29.41 17.86 -0.16
C ASP A 2 -28.21 17.47 0.71
N SER A 3 -28.45 16.94 1.91
CA SER A 3 -27.39 16.48 2.81
C SER A 3 -26.63 15.26 2.25
N LEU A 4 -27.32 14.34 1.58
CA LEU A 4 -26.71 13.14 1.00
C LEU A 4 -25.87 13.50 -0.24
N ILE A 5 -26.42 14.30 -1.15
CA ILE A 5 -25.73 14.74 -2.37
C ILE A 5 -24.50 15.58 -2.00
N GLY A 6 -24.65 16.50 -1.03
CA GLY A 6 -23.53 17.25 -0.47
C GLY A 6 -22.47 16.32 0.13
N THR A 7 -22.87 15.35 0.95
CA THR A 7 -21.93 14.36 1.52
C THR A 7 -21.16 13.61 0.43
N ILE A 8 -21.84 13.15 -0.62
CA ILE A 8 -21.19 12.44 -1.73
C ILE A 8 -20.19 13.36 -2.43
N ILE A 9 -20.56 14.60 -2.73
CA ILE A 9 -19.68 15.52 -3.45
C ILE A 9 -18.48 15.92 -2.59
N PHE A 10 -18.68 16.15 -1.28
CA PHE A 10 -17.68 16.71 -0.38
C PHE A 10 -16.82 15.68 0.36
N LEU A 11 -17.26 14.43 0.51
CA LEU A 11 -16.50 13.40 1.24
C LEU A 11 -15.98 12.30 0.33
N LEU A 12 -16.76 11.85 -0.66
CA LEU A 12 -16.37 10.69 -1.49
C LEU A 12 -15.01 10.90 -2.21
N PRO A 13 -14.73 12.05 -2.85
CA PRO A 13 -13.47 12.23 -3.56
C PRO A 13 -12.23 12.14 -2.65
N GLY A 14 -12.31 12.75 -1.46
CA GLY A 14 -11.24 12.68 -0.46
C GLY A 14 -11.06 11.28 0.11
N LEU A 15 -12.17 10.56 0.30
CA LEU A 15 -12.18 9.21 0.84
C LEU A 15 -11.56 8.23 -0.16
N LEU A 16 -11.87 8.39 -1.45
CA LEU A 16 -11.24 7.62 -2.53
C LEU A 16 -9.74 7.86 -2.57
N LEU A 17 -9.29 9.13 -2.51
CA LEU A 17 -7.85 9.43 -2.51
C LEU A 17 -7.15 8.82 -1.30
N TYR A 18 -7.75 8.92 -0.11
CA TYR A 18 -7.22 8.30 1.09
C TYR A 18 -7.05 6.79 0.92
N PHE A 19 -8.08 6.08 0.45
CA PHE A 19 -7.99 4.64 0.22
C PHE A 19 -6.98 4.28 -0.86
N TRP A 20 -6.88 5.04 -1.97
CA TRP A 20 -5.86 4.79 -2.98
C TRP A 20 -4.45 4.88 -2.42
N VAL A 21 -4.17 5.93 -1.63
CA VAL A 21 -2.85 6.12 -1.00
C VAL A 21 -2.51 4.94 -0.08
N GLN A 22 -3.48 4.46 0.70
CA GLN A 22 -3.32 3.25 1.54
C GLN A 22 -3.10 1.98 0.72
N TYR A 23 -3.91 1.76 -0.31
CA TYR A 23 -3.74 0.60 -1.20
C TYR A 23 -2.41 0.61 -1.94
N PHE A 24 -1.82 1.78 -2.17
CA PHE A 24 -0.46 1.93 -2.71
C PHE A 24 0.64 1.75 -1.67
N GLY A 25 0.30 1.41 -0.42
CA GLY A 25 1.25 1.04 0.63
C GLY A 25 1.66 2.18 1.55
N ILE A 26 1.09 3.39 1.38
CA ILE A 26 1.32 4.51 2.31
C ILE A 26 0.21 4.51 3.34
N ASN A 27 0.61 4.05 4.50
CA ASN A 27 -0.26 3.47 5.48
C ASN A 27 -0.07 4.21 6.81
N PRO A 28 -1.16 4.62 7.50
CA PRO A 28 -1.03 5.40 8.72
C PRO A 28 -0.44 4.54 9.84
N VAL A 29 0.52 5.08 10.58
CA VAL A 29 1.18 4.34 11.67
C VAL A 29 0.22 4.04 12.84
N VAL A 30 -0.92 4.75 12.90
CA VAL A 30 -1.91 4.65 13.97
C VAL A 30 -3.32 4.58 13.36
N LYS A 31 -4.23 3.87 14.03
CA LYS A 31 -5.65 3.86 13.65
C LYS A 31 -6.26 5.23 13.96
N HIS A 32 -6.82 5.87 12.95
CA HIS A 32 -7.53 7.13 13.11
C HIS A 32 -8.89 6.93 13.77
N SER A 33 -9.28 7.85 14.65
CA SER A 33 -10.66 7.93 15.12
C SER A 33 -11.59 8.29 13.94
N PRO A 34 -12.90 7.96 14.01
CA PRO A 34 -13.84 8.35 12.97
C PRO A 34 -13.82 9.85 12.65
N ALA A 35 -13.63 10.71 13.66
CA ALA A 35 -13.53 12.15 13.49
C ALA A 35 -12.25 12.58 12.75
N GLU A 36 -11.10 12.00 13.10
CA GLU A 36 -9.83 12.24 12.38
C GLU A 36 -9.92 11.80 10.92
N PHE A 37 -10.51 10.62 10.68
CA PHE A 37 -10.72 10.11 9.35
C PHE A 37 -11.60 11.03 8.49
N THR A 38 -12.69 11.55 9.06
CA THR A 38 -13.53 12.57 8.39
C THR A 38 -12.74 13.84 8.10
N ALA A 39 -11.95 14.34 9.06
CA ALA A 39 -11.17 15.56 8.87
C ALA A 39 -10.11 15.39 7.74
N ILE A 40 -9.40 14.26 7.71
CA ILE A 40 -8.44 13.93 6.65
C ILE A 40 -9.16 13.86 5.29
N THR A 41 -10.33 13.21 5.26
CA THR A 41 -11.15 13.11 4.05
C THR A 41 -11.55 14.49 3.51
N VAL A 42 -11.97 15.41 4.38
CA VAL A 42 -12.33 16.78 4.00
C VAL A 42 -11.12 17.56 3.45
N LEU A 43 -9.93 17.38 4.03
CA LEU A 43 -8.70 18.01 3.53
C LEU A 43 -8.31 17.49 2.14
N LEU A 44 -8.45 16.17 1.93
CA LEU A 44 -8.11 15.52 0.66
C LEU A 44 -9.16 15.73 -0.43
N TRP A 45 -10.38 16.13 -0.06
CA TRP A 45 -11.46 16.39 -1.01
C TRP A 45 -11.11 17.51 -1.99
N PHE A 46 -10.63 18.64 -1.49
CA PHE A 46 -10.40 19.84 -2.30
C PHE A 46 -9.52 19.61 -3.54
N PRO A 47 -8.30 19.03 -3.43
CA PRO A 47 -7.44 18.83 -4.61
C PRO A 47 -8.07 17.88 -5.64
N VAL A 48 -8.80 16.85 -5.20
CA VAL A 48 -9.46 15.90 -6.11
C VAL A 48 -10.62 16.59 -6.83
N SER A 49 -11.50 17.25 -6.08
CA SER A 49 -12.72 17.85 -6.65
C SER A 49 -12.44 19.08 -7.49
N ALA A 50 -11.49 19.92 -7.11
CA ALA A 50 -11.03 21.01 -7.96
C ALA A 50 -10.49 20.49 -9.30
N SER A 51 -9.67 19.43 -9.26
CA SER A 51 -9.13 18.79 -10.46
C SER A 51 -10.23 18.13 -11.30
N ALA A 52 -11.23 17.51 -10.66
CA ALA A 52 -12.36 16.88 -11.35
C ALA A 52 -13.27 17.88 -12.04
N ILE A 53 -13.61 18.99 -11.37
CA ILE A 53 -14.36 20.09 -11.98
C ILE A 53 -13.58 20.68 -13.16
N TYR A 54 -12.27 20.88 -12.99
CA TYR A 54 -11.41 21.37 -14.07
C TYR A 54 -11.41 20.43 -15.28
N ALA A 55 -11.29 19.12 -15.07
CA ALA A 55 -11.34 18.12 -16.13
C ALA A 55 -12.71 18.09 -16.83
N LEU A 56 -13.81 18.19 -16.08
CA LEU A 56 -15.16 18.26 -16.66
C LEU A 56 -15.39 19.54 -17.45
N ASN A 57 -14.96 20.70 -16.94
CA ASN A 57 -15.04 21.96 -17.70
C ASN A 57 -14.23 21.89 -18.99
N TRP A 58 -13.06 21.25 -18.94
CA TRP A 58 -12.24 21.03 -20.13
C TRP A 58 -12.94 20.14 -21.16
N LEU A 59 -13.62 19.06 -20.72
CA LEU A 59 -14.43 18.20 -21.59
C LEU A 59 -15.60 18.96 -22.24
N VAL A 60 -16.31 19.81 -21.47
CA VAL A 60 -17.37 20.68 -22.01
C VAL A 60 -16.81 21.57 -23.12
N ARG A 61 -15.67 22.22 -22.87
CA ARG A 61 -15.01 23.12 -23.83
C ARG A 61 -14.55 22.43 -25.12
N ILE A 62 -14.07 21.18 -25.02
CA ILE A 62 -13.70 20.37 -26.19
C ILE A 62 -14.95 20.03 -26.99
N ASN A 63 -16.02 19.58 -26.34
CA ASN A 63 -17.23 19.18 -27.05
C ASN A 63 -17.93 20.37 -27.75
N SER A 64 -17.81 21.58 -27.20
CA SER A 64 -18.25 22.82 -27.89
C SER A 64 -17.45 23.12 -29.16
N ARG A 65 -16.21 22.61 -29.30
CA ARG A 65 -15.34 22.84 -30.47
C ARG A 65 -15.33 21.68 -31.46
N HIS A 66 -15.50 20.44 -30.99
CA HIS A 66 -15.59 19.25 -31.82
C HIS A 66 -16.72 18.35 -31.31
N PRO A 67 -17.81 18.14 -32.08
CA PRO A 67 -19.03 17.48 -31.60
C PRO A 67 -18.90 15.94 -31.55
N PHE A 68 -17.86 15.41 -30.92
CA PHE A 68 -17.66 13.96 -30.79
C PHE A 68 -18.54 13.31 -29.70
N SER A 69 -19.10 14.07 -28.74
CA SER A 69 -19.89 13.48 -27.64
C SER A 69 -21.17 14.28 -27.28
N LYS A 70 -22.08 14.46 -28.26
CA LYS A 70 -23.43 14.99 -28.00
C LYS A 70 -24.25 14.19 -26.97
N ILE A 71 -23.89 12.94 -26.69
CA ILE A 71 -24.64 12.05 -25.80
C ILE A 71 -24.39 12.32 -24.31
N VAL A 72 -23.18 12.74 -23.92
CA VAL A 72 -22.80 12.82 -22.49
C VAL A 72 -22.76 14.25 -21.95
N THR A 73 -22.39 15.24 -22.78
CA THR A 73 -22.11 16.61 -22.30
C THR A 73 -23.07 17.68 -22.83
N SER A 74 -24.12 17.30 -23.55
CA SER A 74 -25.09 18.24 -24.14
C SER A 74 -25.83 19.11 -23.12
N ASN A 75 -25.96 18.64 -21.89
CA ASN A 75 -26.62 19.36 -20.79
C ASN A 75 -25.63 19.93 -19.75
N PHE A 76 -24.32 19.87 -20.01
CA PHE A 76 -23.31 20.31 -19.06
C PHE A 76 -22.92 21.76 -19.33
N THR A 77 -22.86 22.55 -18.27
CA THR A 77 -22.36 23.93 -18.29
C THR A 77 -21.05 24.00 -17.52
N GLU A 78 -20.22 25.01 -17.83
CA GLU A 78 -18.98 25.23 -17.10
C GLU A 78 -19.27 25.64 -15.64
N ILE A 79 -18.56 25.02 -14.70
CA ILE A 79 -18.75 25.22 -13.27
C ILE A 79 -17.50 25.84 -12.67
N TRP A 80 -17.63 27.08 -12.19
CA TRP A 80 -16.53 27.83 -11.57
C TRP A 80 -16.83 28.27 -10.13
N THR A 81 -18.08 28.11 -9.66
CA THR A 81 -18.53 28.51 -8.34
C THR A 81 -19.17 27.36 -7.59
N LEU A 82 -19.18 27.42 -6.25
CA LEU A 82 -19.88 26.44 -5.42
C LEU A 82 -21.39 26.42 -5.68
N THR A 83 -21.98 27.57 -5.99
CA THR A 83 -23.39 27.68 -6.37
C THR A 83 -23.69 26.91 -7.66
N ASN A 84 -22.83 27.05 -8.68
CA ASN A 84 -22.98 26.32 -9.93
C ASN A 84 -22.78 24.82 -9.72
N LEU A 85 -21.84 24.43 -8.85
CA LEU A 85 -21.62 23.03 -8.51
C LEU A 85 -22.87 22.43 -7.83
N LYS A 86 -23.47 23.16 -6.88
CA LYS A 86 -24.70 22.75 -6.22
C LYS A 86 -25.84 22.57 -7.24
N ASN A 87 -26.06 23.57 -8.10
CA ASN A 87 -27.13 23.50 -9.10
C ASN A 87 -26.90 22.38 -10.13
N ALA A 88 -25.64 22.14 -10.52
CA ALA A 88 -25.29 21.06 -11.42
C ALA A 88 -25.43 19.68 -10.77
N SER A 89 -25.26 19.58 -9.46
CA SER A 89 -25.41 18.31 -8.73
C SER A 89 -26.84 17.78 -8.67
N ASP A 90 -27.84 18.64 -8.87
CA ASP A 90 -29.24 18.22 -9.03
C ASP A 90 -29.46 17.45 -10.35
N ASN A 91 -28.52 17.55 -11.31
CA ASN A 91 -28.53 16.76 -12.52
C ASN A 91 -27.78 15.42 -12.30
N ILE A 92 -28.52 14.32 -12.31
CA ILE A 92 -27.99 12.95 -12.12
C ILE A 92 -26.86 12.63 -13.11
N SER A 93 -26.96 13.05 -14.38
CA SER A 93 -25.92 12.79 -15.37
C SER A 93 -24.61 13.51 -15.03
N TYR A 94 -24.70 14.75 -14.53
CA TYR A 94 -23.53 15.48 -14.07
C TYR A 94 -22.92 14.83 -12.83
N LEU A 95 -23.75 14.43 -11.87
CA LEU A 95 -23.31 13.75 -10.65
C LEU A 95 -22.54 12.46 -10.97
N ILE A 96 -23.06 11.62 -11.87
CA ILE A 96 -22.38 10.40 -12.33
C ILE A 96 -21.04 10.74 -12.99
N ALA A 97 -21.01 11.72 -13.90
CA ALA A 97 -19.78 12.14 -14.56
C ALA A 97 -18.73 12.67 -13.55
N PHE A 98 -19.18 13.41 -12.53
CA PHE A 98 -18.35 13.91 -11.45
C PHE A 98 -17.77 12.79 -10.58
N ILE A 99 -18.56 11.78 -10.24
CA ILE A 99 -18.07 10.61 -9.48
C ILE A 99 -17.03 9.84 -10.28
N ILE A 100 -17.27 9.60 -11.56
CA ILE A 100 -16.30 8.92 -12.45
C ILE A 100 -15.01 9.73 -12.56
N ALA A 101 -15.11 11.02 -12.83
CA ALA A 101 -13.95 11.91 -12.92
C ALA A 101 -13.17 11.95 -11.61
N SER A 102 -13.85 12.09 -10.47
CA SER A 102 -13.22 12.11 -9.14
C SER A 102 -12.54 10.77 -8.82
N THR A 103 -13.11 9.64 -9.24
CA THR A 103 -12.49 8.32 -9.06
C THR A 103 -11.19 8.20 -9.86
N ILE A 104 -11.20 8.59 -11.13
CA ILE A 104 -10.01 8.54 -11.99
C ILE A 104 -8.93 9.50 -11.46
N ILE A 105 -9.32 10.71 -11.10
CA ILE A 105 -8.40 11.75 -10.65
C ILE A 105 -7.82 11.43 -9.27
N SER A 106 -8.62 10.96 -8.32
CA SER A 106 -8.10 10.50 -7.02
C SER A 106 -7.10 9.36 -7.19
N PHE A 107 -7.34 8.43 -8.12
CA PHE A 107 -6.36 7.39 -8.45
C PHE A 107 -5.06 7.98 -9.00
N ILE A 108 -5.13 8.89 -9.97
CA ILE A 108 -3.94 9.52 -10.57
C ILE A 108 -3.17 10.34 -9.53
N ILE A 109 -3.84 11.17 -8.74
CA ILE A 109 -3.22 11.95 -7.66
C ILE A 109 -2.58 11.01 -6.64
N GLY A 110 -3.29 9.96 -6.22
CA GLY A 110 -2.75 8.95 -5.31
C GLY A 110 -1.52 8.26 -5.87
N LEU A 111 -1.53 7.88 -7.16
CA LEU A 111 -0.40 7.27 -7.84
C LEU A 111 0.80 8.22 -7.87
N VAL A 112 0.54 9.49 -8.21
CA VAL A 112 1.58 10.51 -8.31
C VAL A 112 2.21 10.76 -6.95
N TRP A 113 1.36 10.91 -5.93
CA TRP A 113 1.77 11.08 -4.55
C TRP A 113 2.62 9.90 -4.08
N SER A 114 2.11 8.68 -4.23
CA SER A 114 2.77 7.50 -3.68
C SER A 114 4.09 7.16 -4.37
N LYS A 115 4.16 7.33 -5.69
CA LYS A 115 5.35 6.95 -6.47
C LYS A 115 6.44 8.01 -6.48
N TRP A 116 6.08 9.29 -6.64
CA TRP A 116 7.07 10.33 -6.90
C TRP A 116 7.22 11.33 -5.76
N ILE A 117 6.16 11.71 -5.06
CA ILE A 117 6.21 12.82 -4.10
C ILE A 117 6.58 12.33 -2.70
N HIS A 118 5.89 11.29 -2.21
CA HIS A 118 5.97 10.89 -0.81
C HIS A 118 7.40 10.55 -0.37
N TYR A 119 8.07 9.61 -1.04
CA TYR A 119 9.40 9.20 -0.61
C TYR A 119 10.49 10.23 -0.96
N HIS A 120 10.48 10.74 -2.20
CA HIS A 120 11.56 11.59 -2.69
C HIS A 120 11.54 13.00 -2.11
N ILE A 121 10.36 13.54 -1.80
CA ILE A 121 10.22 14.91 -1.33
C ILE A 121 9.81 14.91 0.14
N PHE A 122 8.66 14.30 0.48
CA PHE A 122 8.08 14.43 1.82
C PHE A 122 8.93 13.76 2.90
N ILE A 123 9.26 12.47 2.75
CA ILE A 123 10.10 11.75 3.73
C ILE A 123 11.50 12.36 3.82
N TRP A 124 12.07 12.77 2.69
CA TRP A 124 13.38 13.44 2.67
C TRP A 124 13.35 14.76 3.48
N MET A 125 12.32 15.59 3.31
CA MET A 125 12.17 16.83 4.08
C MET A 125 12.03 16.55 5.57
N VAL A 126 11.17 15.60 5.94
CA VAL A 126 10.96 15.22 7.34
C VAL A 126 12.25 14.70 7.97
N ASN A 127 12.98 13.84 7.26
CA ASN A 127 14.24 13.28 7.76
C ASN A 127 15.32 14.34 7.95
N ARG A 128 15.38 15.37 7.09
CA ARG A 128 16.29 16.51 7.31
C ARG A 128 16.02 17.20 8.65
N ILE A 129 14.75 17.46 8.96
CA ILE A 129 14.34 18.11 10.23
C ILE A 129 14.59 17.18 11.42
N ARG A 130 14.37 15.87 11.26
CA ARG A 130 14.63 14.89 12.34
C ARG A 130 16.11 14.79 12.66
N ILE A 131 16.96 14.68 11.63
CA ILE A 131 18.41 14.62 11.80
C ILE A 131 18.94 15.92 12.42
N SER A 132 18.43 17.09 12.03
CA SER A 132 18.84 18.36 12.66
C SER A 132 18.40 18.48 14.12
N ARG A 133 17.52 17.60 14.60
CA ARG A 133 17.06 17.50 16.00
C ARG A 133 17.63 16.28 16.72
N ASP A 134 18.64 15.62 16.15
CA ASP A 134 19.25 14.38 16.67
C ASP A 134 18.25 13.23 16.87
N LEU A 135 17.20 13.19 16.04
CA LEU A 135 16.22 12.11 16.00
C LEU A 135 16.55 11.13 14.87
N ALA A 136 16.33 9.84 15.12
CA ALA A 136 16.49 8.80 14.10
C ALA A 136 15.60 9.08 12.87
N PRO A 137 16.10 8.92 11.63
CA PRO A 137 15.30 9.15 10.43
C PRO A 137 14.13 8.14 10.34
N LEU A 138 13.04 8.57 9.72
CA LEU A 138 11.96 7.66 9.31
C LEU A 138 12.47 6.75 8.21
N SER A 139 12.04 5.49 8.29
CA SER A 139 12.34 4.49 7.30
C SER A 139 11.42 4.60 6.07
N LYS A 140 11.74 3.84 5.02
CA LYS A 140 11.03 3.92 3.74
C LYS A 140 9.63 3.29 3.81
N ASN A 141 9.51 2.17 4.52
CA ASN A 141 8.23 1.49 4.67
C ASN A 141 7.58 1.90 5.99
N THR A 142 6.27 1.71 6.07
CA THR A 142 5.48 2.18 7.21
C THR A 142 5.51 1.25 8.41
N SER A 143 5.97 0.01 8.24
CA SER A 143 6.16 -0.93 9.35
C SER A 143 7.41 -1.78 9.17
N VAL A 144 8.01 -2.21 10.28
CA VAL A 144 9.14 -3.14 10.29
C VAL A 144 8.77 -4.46 9.59
N TRP A 145 7.52 -4.90 9.71
CA TRP A 145 7.00 -6.07 8.99
C TRP A 145 7.14 -5.94 7.47
N ASP A 146 6.89 -4.75 6.94
CA ASP A 146 7.02 -4.46 5.51
C ASP A 146 8.47 -4.41 5.05
N GLU A 147 9.37 -3.91 5.89
CA GLU A 147 10.80 -3.89 5.58
C GLU A 147 11.38 -5.28 5.45
N ILE A 148 10.90 -6.19 6.30
CA ILE A 148 11.44 -7.54 6.40
C ILE A 148 10.78 -8.48 5.37
N PHE A 149 9.46 -8.42 5.20
CA PHE A 149 8.73 -9.45 4.44
C PHE A 149 8.13 -8.98 3.09
N LEU A 150 7.91 -7.68 2.84
CA LEU A 150 7.16 -7.26 1.64
C LEU A 150 7.94 -7.29 0.32
N ASN A 151 9.25 -7.51 0.35
CA ASN A 151 10.01 -7.60 -0.89
C ASN A 151 9.64 -8.82 -1.76
N ASN A 152 8.72 -9.69 -1.29
CA ASN A 152 8.24 -10.90 -1.98
C ASN A 152 9.38 -11.85 -2.38
N ASN A 153 10.50 -11.76 -1.68
CA ASN A 153 11.58 -12.73 -1.81
C ASN A 153 11.16 -13.99 -1.04
N VAL A 154 11.48 -15.16 -1.59
CA VAL A 154 11.34 -16.41 -0.84
C VAL A 154 12.31 -16.34 0.32
N GLN A 155 11.80 -16.43 1.55
CA GLN A 155 12.60 -16.39 2.76
C GLN A 155 12.44 -17.71 3.50
N VAL A 156 13.57 -18.33 3.80
CA VAL A 156 13.60 -19.52 4.66
C VAL A 156 13.73 -19.06 6.09
N VAL A 157 12.82 -19.54 6.93
CA VAL A 157 12.67 -19.03 8.29
C VAL A 157 12.49 -20.15 9.30
N GLU A 158 12.85 -19.82 10.53
CA GLU A 158 12.47 -20.52 11.75
C GLU A 158 11.51 -19.59 12.52
N VAL A 159 10.31 -20.08 12.82
CA VAL A 159 9.30 -19.36 13.59
C VAL A 159 9.06 -20.07 14.90
N GLY A 160 9.21 -19.34 15.99
CA GLY A 160 9.07 -19.90 17.33
C GLY A 160 8.54 -18.89 18.33
N ARG A 161 8.49 -19.32 19.59
CA ARG A 161 8.03 -18.52 20.72
C ARG A 161 9.17 -18.33 21.72
N ILE A 162 9.42 -17.09 22.09
CA ILE A 162 10.46 -16.68 23.05
C ILE A 162 10.12 -17.20 24.46
N ASP A 163 8.84 -17.25 24.80
CA ASP A 163 8.34 -17.65 26.12
C ASP A 163 8.31 -19.17 26.33
N LYS A 164 8.41 -19.97 25.26
CA LYS A 164 8.37 -21.44 25.33
C LYS A 164 9.68 -22.04 24.87
N LYS A 165 10.57 -22.33 25.83
CA LYS A 165 11.86 -23.00 25.59
C LYS A 165 11.71 -24.40 24.95
N ASP A 166 10.61 -25.09 25.22
CA ASP A 166 10.32 -26.43 24.68
C ASP A 166 9.34 -26.43 23.50
N GLY A 167 8.97 -25.25 22.99
CA GLY A 167 8.12 -25.15 21.81
C GLY A 167 8.91 -25.58 20.57
N LEU A 168 8.46 -26.62 19.86
CA LEU A 168 9.03 -27.00 18.58
C LEU A 168 8.88 -25.82 17.60
N PRO A 169 9.98 -25.21 17.12
CA PRO A 169 9.89 -24.16 16.12
C PRO A 169 9.48 -24.76 14.78
N ILE A 170 8.79 -23.94 13.98
CA ILE A 170 8.37 -24.31 12.63
C ILE A 170 9.43 -23.79 11.66
N TYR A 171 9.95 -24.68 10.82
CA TYR A 171 10.90 -24.35 9.77
C TYR A 171 10.23 -24.41 8.41
N GLY A 172 10.53 -23.46 7.54
CA GLY A 172 10.04 -23.52 6.17
C GLY A 172 10.19 -22.21 5.41
N CYS A 173 9.51 -22.13 4.27
CA CYS A 173 9.55 -21.00 3.37
C CYS A 173 8.31 -20.14 3.50
N ILE A 174 8.50 -18.84 3.73
CA ILE A 174 7.40 -17.88 3.69
C ILE A 174 6.93 -17.75 2.25
N LYS A 175 5.68 -18.15 2.01
CA LYS A 175 4.98 -17.97 0.72
C LYS A 175 4.17 -16.69 0.67
N ASN A 176 3.63 -16.29 1.82
CA ASN A 176 2.82 -15.08 1.95
C ASN A 176 2.80 -14.58 3.40
N THR A 177 2.55 -13.29 3.57
CA THR A 177 2.45 -12.65 4.89
C THR A 177 1.21 -11.75 4.96
N SER A 178 0.66 -11.59 6.15
CA SER A 178 -0.39 -10.61 6.41
C SER A 178 0.05 -9.19 6.09
N ARG A 179 -0.88 -8.37 5.58
CA ARG A 179 -0.65 -6.94 5.38
C ARG A 179 -0.50 -6.22 6.73
N PRO A 180 0.18 -5.06 6.78
CA PRO A 180 0.34 -4.25 7.99
C PRO A 180 -0.91 -3.96 8.81
N PHE A 181 -2.06 -3.79 8.17
CA PHE A 181 -3.32 -3.39 8.82
C PHE A 181 -4.26 -4.56 9.09
N GLU A 182 -3.85 -5.78 8.76
CA GLU A 182 -4.59 -6.94 9.21
C GLU A 182 -4.47 -7.02 10.75
N PRO A 183 -5.60 -7.23 11.44
CA PRO A 183 -5.64 -7.23 12.91
C PRO A 183 -4.76 -8.32 13.51
N GLU A 184 -4.59 -9.42 12.78
CA GLU A 184 -3.75 -10.55 13.13
C GLU A 184 -2.61 -10.68 12.13
N ARG A 185 -1.44 -11.11 12.62
CA ARG A 185 -0.26 -11.34 11.81
C ARG A 185 -0.16 -12.82 11.50
N HIS A 186 -0.38 -13.19 10.26
CA HIS A 186 -0.23 -14.55 9.78
C HIS A 186 0.97 -14.67 8.84
N LEU A 187 1.64 -15.82 8.95
CA LEU A 187 2.66 -16.27 8.01
C LEU A 187 2.14 -17.55 7.36
N TYR A 188 2.08 -17.57 6.03
CA TYR A 188 1.86 -18.81 5.31
C TYR A 188 3.23 -19.43 5.00
N ILE A 189 3.56 -20.46 5.77
CA ILE A 189 4.85 -21.16 5.70
C ILE A 189 4.60 -22.51 5.00
N GLU A 190 5.33 -22.74 3.91
CA GLU A 190 5.46 -24.07 3.33
C GLU A 190 6.61 -24.78 4.04
N GLU A 191 6.30 -25.85 4.77
CA GLU A 191 7.30 -26.67 5.45
C GLU A 191 8.28 -27.26 4.44
N LEU A 192 9.56 -27.10 4.75
CA LEU A 192 10.61 -27.80 4.04
C LEU A 192 10.83 -29.13 4.74
N ARG A 193 10.70 -30.23 4.02
CA ARG A 193 11.08 -31.56 4.55
C ARG A 193 12.54 -31.49 4.99
N ASP A 194 12.93 -32.28 5.99
CA ASP A 194 14.34 -32.47 6.41
C ASP A 194 15.15 -31.19 6.71
N PHE A 195 14.50 -30.02 6.76
CA PHE A 195 15.10 -28.74 7.06
C PHE A 195 14.79 -28.41 8.51
N ASP A 196 15.60 -28.98 9.39
CA ASP A 196 15.50 -28.83 10.83
C ASP A 196 16.80 -28.23 11.40
N LYS A 197 16.85 -28.15 12.73
CA LYS A 197 18.01 -27.62 13.45
C LYS A 197 19.30 -28.37 13.09
N ASP A 198 19.23 -29.70 13.02
CA ASP A 198 20.40 -30.54 12.76
C ASP A 198 20.92 -30.31 11.33
N PHE A 199 20.02 -30.13 10.36
CA PHE A 199 20.37 -29.76 8.99
C PHE A 199 21.06 -28.40 8.92
N ILE A 200 20.52 -27.40 9.63
CA ILE A 200 21.06 -26.03 9.69
C ILE A 200 22.47 -26.04 10.29
N GLU A 201 22.66 -26.72 11.43
CA GLU A 201 23.95 -26.80 12.12
C GLU A 201 24.98 -27.58 11.29
N LYS A 202 24.59 -28.68 10.65
CA LYS A 202 25.48 -29.49 9.80
C LYS A 202 25.99 -28.75 8.57
N ASN A 203 25.18 -27.85 8.01
CA ASN A 203 25.52 -27.09 6.82
C ASN A 203 26.03 -25.67 7.13
N ASP A 204 26.15 -25.32 8.41
CA ASP A 204 26.62 -24.01 8.88
C ASP A 204 25.88 -22.83 8.22
N ILE A 205 24.54 -22.91 8.19
CA ILE A 205 23.71 -21.91 7.52
C ILE A 205 23.60 -20.66 8.40
N GLU A 206 24.15 -19.55 7.91
CA GLU A 206 24.11 -18.27 8.61
C GLU A 206 22.71 -17.68 8.72
N VAL A 207 22.53 -16.87 9.76
CA VAL A 207 21.29 -16.15 10.04
C VAL A 207 21.43 -14.72 9.58
N GLU A 208 20.59 -14.31 8.62
CA GLU A 208 20.59 -12.97 8.06
C GLU A 208 19.92 -11.95 9.00
N GLY A 209 18.91 -12.38 9.75
CA GLY A 209 18.17 -11.47 10.62
C GLY A 209 17.23 -12.15 11.60
N HIS A 210 16.82 -11.38 12.61
CA HIS A 210 15.85 -11.79 13.61
C HIS A 210 14.78 -10.71 13.74
N LEU A 211 13.53 -11.11 13.72
CA LEU A 211 12.39 -10.28 14.10
C LEU A 211 11.81 -10.83 15.40
N TYR A 212 11.65 -9.95 16.39
CA TYR A 212 11.00 -10.28 17.64
C TYR A 212 9.70 -9.48 17.77
N ASP A 213 8.58 -10.18 17.87
CA ASP A 213 7.33 -9.59 18.30
C ASP A 213 7.19 -9.76 19.81
N ILE A 214 7.65 -8.73 20.53
CA ILE A 214 7.65 -8.70 22.00
C ILE A 214 6.23 -8.82 22.56
N LYS A 215 5.20 -8.36 21.81
CA LYS A 215 3.82 -8.38 22.28
C LYS A 215 3.22 -9.78 22.23
N SER A 216 3.44 -10.52 21.14
CA SER A 216 2.97 -11.91 21.04
C SER A 216 3.93 -12.91 21.70
N GLY A 217 5.17 -12.50 21.95
CA GLY A 217 6.26 -13.39 22.38
C GLY A 217 6.78 -14.27 21.24
N SER A 218 6.46 -13.97 19.98
CA SER A 218 6.92 -14.74 18.82
C SER A 218 8.22 -14.18 18.26
N TYR A 219 9.01 -15.03 17.61
CA TYR A 219 10.16 -14.60 16.81
C TYR A 219 10.12 -15.24 15.42
N VAL A 220 10.73 -14.54 14.46
CA VAL A 220 11.02 -15.05 13.12
C VAL A 220 12.51 -14.85 12.88
N LYS A 221 13.20 -15.95 12.68
CA LYS A 221 14.62 -15.99 12.34
C LYS A 221 14.75 -16.27 10.86
N ILE A 222 15.53 -15.46 10.15
CA ILE A 222 15.64 -15.48 8.70
C ILE A 222 17.02 -16.02 8.34
N PHE A 223 17.07 -17.11 7.59
CA PHE A 223 18.32 -17.73 7.16
C PHE A 223 18.83 -17.11 5.86
N ASN A 224 20.15 -17.13 5.69
CA ASN A 224 20.80 -16.69 4.46
C ASN A 224 20.29 -17.52 3.28
N TYR A 225 19.62 -16.86 2.33
CA TYR A 225 18.98 -17.52 1.20
C TYR A 225 19.96 -18.34 0.36
N GLU A 226 21.11 -17.77 -0.02
CA GLU A 226 22.06 -18.41 -0.94
C GLU A 226 22.67 -19.66 -0.32
N MET A 227 23.08 -19.58 0.95
CA MET A 227 23.59 -20.74 1.69
C MET A 227 22.53 -21.83 1.82
N THR A 228 21.29 -21.43 2.12
CA THR A 228 20.18 -22.37 2.28
C THR A 228 19.87 -23.10 0.98
N ILE A 229 19.76 -22.40 -0.15
CA ILE A 229 19.53 -23.04 -1.46
C ILE A 229 20.68 -23.99 -1.80
N LYS A 230 21.93 -23.57 -1.58
CA LYS A 230 23.09 -24.41 -1.86
C LYS A 230 23.08 -25.70 -1.04
N ALA A 231 22.72 -25.62 0.24
CA ALA A 231 22.60 -26.77 1.13
C ALA A 231 21.45 -27.70 0.70
N LEU A 232 20.27 -27.14 0.42
CA LEU A 232 19.10 -27.91 -0.03
C LEU A 232 19.35 -28.60 -1.38
N ASN A 233 19.96 -27.91 -2.34
CA ASN A 233 20.31 -28.47 -3.64
C ASN A 233 21.34 -29.61 -3.51
N LYS A 234 22.31 -29.47 -2.60
CA LYS A 234 23.28 -30.54 -2.29
C LYS A 234 22.61 -31.75 -1.65
N HIS A 235 21.60 -31.54 -0.82
CA HIS A 235 20.93 -32.60 -0.09
C HIS A 235 19.91 -33.35 -0.95
N TRP A 236 19.14 -32.64 -1.79
CA TRP A 236 18.06 -33.21 -2.58
C TRP A 236 18.37 -33.40 -4.06
N GLY A 237 19.44 -32.82 -4.58
CA GLY A 237 19.82 -32.94 -6.00
C GLY A 237 18.84 -32.27 -6.96
N ILE A 238 18.06 -31.30 -6.50
CA ILE A 238 17.01 -30.61 -7.26
C ILE A 238 17.36 -29.12 -7.37
N GLU A 239 17.53 -28.58 -8.58
CA GLU A 239 17.84 -27.15 -8.81
C GLU A 239 16.66 -26.19 -8.52
N GLU A 240 15.44 -26.70 -8.33
CA GLU A 240 14.20 -25.92 -8.43
C GLU A 240 13.34 -25.82 -7.16
N VAL A 241 13.84 -26.25 -6.00
CA VAL A 241 13.01 -26.37 -4.77
C VAL A 241 12.44 -25.01 -4.33
N LEU A 242 13.19 -23.94 -4.55
CA LEU A 242 12.81 -22.59 -4.18
C LEU A 242 13.20 -21.66 -5.33
N SER A 243 12.43 -21.71 -6.41
CA SER A 243 12.50 -20.63 -7.38
C SER A 243 12.10 -19.33 -6.65
N PRO A 244 12.94 -18.27 -6.68
CA PRO A 244 12.45 -16.96 -6.32
C PRO A 244 11.17 -16.73 -7.14
N ARG A 245 10.18 -16.01 -6.61
CA ARG A 245 9.23 -15.34 -7.50
C ARG A 245 10.03 -14.30 -8.27
N VAL A 246 10.79 -14.75 -9.27
CA VAL A 246 11.63 -13.91 -10.10
C VAL A 246 10.70 -12.89 -10.67
N LYS A 247 10.94 -11.63 -10.28
CA LYS A 247 10.48 -10.45 -11.00
C LYS A 247 10.70 -10.75 -12.46
N LYS A 248 9.62 -11.01 -13.21
CA LYS A 248 9.63 -10.69 -14.63
C LYS A 248 9.97 -9.21 -14.66
N LYS A 249 11.25 -8.89 -14.87
CA LYS A 249 11.68 -7.60 -15.41
C LYS A 249 10.87 -7.47 -16.68
N LYS A 250 9.74 -6.75 -16.62
CA LYS A 250 9.23 -6.09 -17.82
C LYS A 250 10.38 -5.17 -18.23
N LYS A 251 11.12 -5.58 -19.25
CA LYS A 251 11.98 -4.70 -20.02
C LYS A 251 11.10 -3.51 -20.43
N SER A 252 11.62 -2.31 -20.14
CA SER A 252 11.25 -0.98 -20.67
C SER A 252 9.76 -0.72 -20.91
#